data_AF-A0A388KY87-F1
#
_entry.id   AF-A0A388KY87-F1
#
_cell.length_a   1.000
_cell.length_b   1.000
_cell.length_c   1.000
_cell.angle_alpha   90.00
_cell.angle_beta   90.00
_cell.angle_gamma   90.00
#
_symmetry.space_group_name_H-M   'P 1'
#
loop_
_entity.id
_entity.type
_entity.pdbx_description
1 polymer ?
#
loop_
_entity_poly.entity_id
_entity_poly.type
_entity_poly.pdbx_seq_one_letter_code
_entity_poly.pdbx_strand_id
1 'polypeptide(L)'
;MVYAQVIFKVYDKNGDGKVTRDEVLSILRDLSGSFLTDEQRQEAVKRAFEEAGYAEDCVLTYGDFVKILTGVKFKMVVDVPLD
;
A
#
# COMPACT_ATOMS: atom_id res chain seq x y z
N MET A 1 3.98 15.91 -5.27
CA MET A 1 4.78 14.66 -5.25
C MET A 1 5.43 14.35 -3.89
N VAL A 2 5.50 15.30 -2.93
CA VAL A 2 6.12 15.07 -1.61
C VAL A 2 5.43 13.96 -0.80
N TYR A 3 4.10 13.84 -0.91
CA TYR A 3 3.31 12.84 -0.18
C TYR A 3 3.65 11.39 -0.55
N ALA A 4 4.01 11.10 -1.81
CA ALA A 4 4.32 9.73 -2.21
C ALA A 4 5.54 9.18 -1.45
N GLN A 5 6.51 10.02 -1.12
CA GLN A 5 7.69 9.62 -0.36
C GLN A 5 7.38 9.40 1.13
N VAL A 6 6.48 10.20 1.70
CA VAL A 6 6.01 10.01 3.09
C VAL A 6 5.22 8.73 3.19
N ILE A 7 4.26 8.52 2.28
CA ILE A 7 3.44 7.32 2.23
C ILE A 7 4.33 6.09 2.01
N PHE A 8 5.27 6.14 1.06
CA PHE A 8 6.21 5.04 0.81
C PHE A 8 6.99 4.65 2.06
N LYS A 9 7.51 5.63 2.82
CA LYS A 9 8.21 5.37 4.09
C LYS A 9 7.33 4.80 5.19
N VAL A 10 6.02 5.07 5.16
CA VAL A 10 5.07 4.45 6.10
C VAL A 10 4.88 2.97 5.77
N TYR A 11 4.90 2.63 4.47
CA TYR A 11 4.83 1.23 4.03
C TYR A 11 6.15 0.48 4.17
N ASP A 12 7.30 1.12 3.88
CA ASP A 12 8.65 0.56 3.99
C ASP A 12 9.10 0.51 5.46
N LYS A 13 8.71 -0.55 6.15
CA LYS A 13 8.87 -0.69 7.61
C LYS A 13 10.31 -0.98 7.98
N ASN A 14 11.03 -1.70 7.10
CA ASN A 14 12.44 -2.04 7.28
C ASN A 14 13.40 -0.96 6.75
N GLY A 15 12.93 -0.04 5.89
CA GLY A 15 13.75 1.06 5.36
C GLY A 15 14.72 0.64 4.25
N ASP A 16 14.51 -0.52 3.60
CA ASP A 16 15.36 -1.00 2.50
C ASP A 16 15.10 -0.24 1.18
N GLY A 17 14.10 0.64 1.16
CA GLY A 17 13.68 1.32 -0.06
C GLY A 17 12.86 0.43 -0.99
N LYS A 18 12.33 -0.69 -0.46
CA LYS A 18 11.47 -1.64 -1.15
C LYS A 18 10.32 -2.03 -0.23
N VAL A 19 9.11 -1.99 -0.75
CA VAL A 19 7.91 -2.39 -0.02
C VAL A 19 7.52 -3.79 -0.46
N THR A 20 7.64 -4.74 0.46
CA THR A 20 7.20 -6.12 0.26
C THR A 20 5.69 -6.26 0.47
N ARG A 21 5.10 -7.33 -0.07
CA ARG A 21 3.68 -7.66 0.16
C ARG A 21 3.35 -7.77 1.65
N ASP A 22 4.25 -8.37 2.42
CA ASP A 22 4.12 -8.53 3.88
C ASP A 22 4.09 -7.18 4.60
N GLU A 23 4.93 -6.24 4.18
CA GLU A 23 4.93 -4.88 4.72
C GLU A 23 3.64 -4.12 4.39
N VAL A 24 3.15 -4.23 3.14
CA VAL A 24 1.84 -3.67 2.79
C VAL A 24 0.76 -4.26 3.66
N LEU A 25 0.73 -5.58 3.83
CA LEU A 25 -0.27 -6.26 4.63
C LEU A 25 -0.21 -5.84 6.11
N SER A 26 1.00 -5.72 6.66
CA SER A 26 1.26 -5.29 8.04
C SER A 26 0.71 -3.89 8.29
N ILE A 27 1.03 -2.94 7.40
CA ILE A 27 0.60 -1.55 7.51
C ILE A 27 -0.90 -1.41 7.22
N LEU A 28 -1.42 -2.14 6.25
CA LEU A 28 -2.85 -2.14 5.94
C LEU A 28 -3.66 -2.73 7.09
N ARG A 29 -3.12 -3.71 7.83
CA ARG A 29 -3.67 -4.19 9.10
C ARG A 29 -3.65 -3.12 10.18
N ASP A 30 -2.55 -2.37 10.31
CA ASP A 30 -2.43 -1.28 11.29
C ASP A 30 -3.42 -0.14 11.01
N LEU A 31 -3.57 0.24 9.74
CA LEU A 31 -4.46 1.32 9.30
C LEU A 31 -5.94 0.92 9.30
N SER A 32 -6.26 -0.31 8.89
CA SER A 32 -7.66 -0.78 8.83
C SER A 32 -8.14 -1.36 10.16
N GLY A 33 -7.24 -1.79 11.05
CA GLY A 33 -7.61 -2.40 12.33
C GLY A 33 -8.65 -3.51 12.18
N SER A 34 -9.80 -3.33 12.85
CA SER A 34 -10.94 -4.26 12.79
C SER A 34 -11.93 -3.98 11.65
N PHE A 35 -11.67 -2.98 10.80
CA PHE A 35 -12.56 -2.59 9.70
C PHE A 35 -12.51 -3.57 8.52
N LEU A 36 -11.40 -4.32 8.38
CA LEU A 36 -11.21 -5.37 7.38
C LEU A 36 -10.76 -6.67 8.07
N THR A 37 -11.24 -7.81 7.58
CA THR A 37 -10.72 -9.12 8.00
C THR A 37 -9.36 -9.40 7.36
N ASP A 38 -8.57 -10.31 7.95
CA ASP A 38 -7.28 -10.70 7.38
C ASP A 38 -7.40 -11.24 5.95
N GLU A 39 -8.47 -11.99 5.65
CA GLU A 39 -8.77 -12.48 4.30
C GLU A 39 -9.05 -11.32 3.33
N GLN A 40 -9.89 -10.35 3.71
CA GLN A 40 -10.17 -9.19 2.86
C GLN A 40 -8.93 -8.34 2.63
N ARG A 41 -8.05 -8.21 3.64
CA ARG A 41 -6.76 -7.53 3.48
C ARG A 41 -5.85 -8.26 2.50
N GLN A 42 -5.73 -9.58 2.64
CA GLN A 42 -4.94 -10.39 1.72
C GLN A 42 -5.45 -10.27 0.30
N GLU A 43 -6.78 -10.29 0.10
CA GLU A 43 -7.37 -10.14 -1.22
C GLU A 43 -7.19 -8.72 -1.79
N ALA A 44 -7.35 -7.67 -0.97
CA ALA A 44 -7.13 -6.29 -1.39
C ALA A 44 -5.67 -6.05 -1.83
N VAL A 45 -4.71 -6.53 -1.05
CA VAL A 45 -3.29 -6.46 -1.40
C VAL A 45 -3.02 -7.31 -2.64
N LYS A 46 -3.56 -8.54 -2.73
CA LYS A 46 -3.40 -9.40 -3.91
C LYS A 46 -3.86 -8.69 -5.19
N ARG A 47 -5.08 -8.15 -5.18
CA ARG A 47 -5.66 -7.46 -6.33
C ARG A 47 -4.87 -6.21 -6.69
N ALA A 48 -4.44 -5.41 -5.72
CA ALA A 48 -3.64 -4.23 -5.98
C ALA A 48 -2.32 -4.56 -6.70
N PHE A 49 -1.66 -5.66 -6.32
CA PHE A 49 -0.44 -6.12 -7.00
C PHE A 49 -0.76 -6.68 -8.39
N GLU A 50 -1.80 -7.52 -8.53
CA GLU A 50 -2.22 -8.07 -9.83
C GLU A 50 -2.64 -6.98 -10.83
N GLU A 51 -3.44 -6.00 -10.41
CA GLU A 51 -3.87 -4.87 -11.26
C GLU A 51 -2.69 -3.99 -11.68
N ALA A 52 -1.70 -3.86 -10.81
CA ALA A 52 -0.47 -3.14 -11.11
C ALA A 52 0.50 -3.98 -11.97
N GLY A 53 0.20 -5.25 -12.23
CA GLY A 53 1.01 -6.16 -13.06
C GLY A 53 2.18 -6.80 -12.32
N TYR A 54 2.18 -6.80 -11.00
CA TYR A 54 3.22 -7.39 -10.16
C TYR A 54 2.84 -8.82 -9.76
N ALA A 55 3.82 -9.72 -9.75
CA ALA A 55 3.64 -11.08 -9.28
C ALA A 55 3.53 -11.13 -7.75
N GLU A 56 3.07 -12.27 -7.22
CA GLU A 56 2.82 -12.45 -5.78
C GLU A 56 4.06 -12.27 -4.90
N ASP A 57 5.26 -12.53 -5.45
CA ASP A 57 6.57 -12.41 -4.79
C ASP A 57 7.32 -11.12 -5.17
N CYS A 58 6.67 -10.19 -5.89
CA CYS A 58 7.32 -8.96 -6.30
C CYS A 58 7.42 -7.95 -5.15
N VAL A 59 8.51 -7.18 -5.17
CA VAL A 59 8.73 -6.04 -4.27
C VAL A 59 8.47 -4.73 -5.01
N LEU A 60 7.73 -3.82 -4.39
CA LEU A 60 7.45 -2.52 -4.95
C LEU A 60 8.59 -1.57 -4.63
N THR A 61 9.28 -1.08 -5.66
CA THR A 61 10.25 0.01 -5.48
C THR A 61 9.52 1.35 -5.39
N TYR A 62 10.20 2.40 -4.95
CA TYR A 62 9.64 3.75 -4.95
C TYR A 62 9.08 4.17 -6.32
N GLY A 63 9.77 3.81 -7.41
CA GLY A 63 9.33 4.10 -8.77
C GLY A 63 8.02 3.40 -9.13
N ASP A 64 7.87 2.15 -8.71
CA ASP A 64 6.64 1.36 -8.86
C ASP A 64 5.50 1.95 -8.03
N PHE A 65 5.78 2.30 -6.79
CA PHE A 65 4.81 2.89 -5.87
C PHE A 65 4.25 4.22 -6.40
N VAL A 66 5.10 5.07 -6.96
CA VAL A 66 4.66 6.32 -7.61
C VAL A 66 3.82 6.03 -8.86
N LYS A 67 4.19 5.03 -9.67
CA LYS A 67 3.37 4.61 -10.82
C LYS A 67 2.01 4.08 -10.40
N ILE A 68 1.93 3.30 -9.33
CA ILE A 68 0.67 2.79 -8.78
C ILE A 68 -0.19 3.93 -8.23
N LEU A 69 0.38 4.84 -7.44
CA LEU A 69 -0.34 6.00 -6.91
C LEU A 69 -0.81 6.99 -7.98
N THR A 70 -0.13 7.05 -9.12
CA THR A 70 -0.48 7.95 -10.23
C THR A 70 -1.39 7.28 -11.26
N GLY A 71 -1.27 5.96 -11.46
CA GLY A 71 -2.02 5.17 -12.42
C GLY A 71 -3.33 4.63 -11.86
N VAL A 72 -3.35 4.26 -10.58
CA VAL A 72 -4.58 3.87 -9.89
C VAL A 72 -5.22 5.17 -9.40
N LYS A 73 -6.46 5.44 -9.82
CA LYS A 73 -7.33 6.41 -9.14
C LYS A 73 -7.66 5.86 -7.75
N PHE A 74 -6.67 5.71 -6.87
CA PHE A 74 -6.87 5.46 -5.45
C PHE A 74 -7.46 6.76 -4.89
N LYS A 75 -8.78 6.90 -5.02
CA LYS A 75 -9.55 7.79 -4.15
C LYS A 75 -9.58 7.11 -2.79
N MET A 76 -8.43 7.06 -2.13
CA MET A 76 -8.35 6.76 -0.71
C MET A 76 -8.98 7.99 -0.06
N VAL A 77 -10.31 7.98 0.06
CA VAL A 77 -11.05 8.99 0.81
C VAL A 77 -10.74 8.67 2.26
N VAL A 78 -9.55 9.08 2.69
CA VAL A 78 -9.30 9.24 4.11
C VAL A 78 -10.08 10.50 4.45
N ASP A 79 -11.36 10.31 4.80
CA ASP A 79 -12.11 11.33 5.51
C ASP A 79 -11.44 11.42 6.88
N VAL A 80 -10.41 12.26 6.96
CA VAL A 80 -9.84 12.65 8.24
C VAL A 80 -10.81 13.72 8.75
N PRO A 81 -11.65 13.43 9.76
CA PRO A 81 -12.30 14.51 10.48
C PRO A 81 -11.19 15.34 11.13
N LEU A 82 -10.99 16.55 10.63
CA LEU A 82 -10.31 17.60 11.35
C LEU A 82 -11.28 18.07 12.44
N ASP A 83 -11.16 17.51 13.64
CA ASP A 83 -11.66 18.14 14.86
C ASP A 83 -10.48 18.40 15.80
#